data_AF-A0A2E1QPJ2-F1
#
_entry.id   AF-A0A2E1QPJ2-F1
#
_cell.length_a   1.000
_cell.length_b   1.000
_cell.length_c   1.000
_cell.angle_alpha   90.00
_cell.angle_beta   90.00
_cell.angle_gamma   90.00
#
_symmetry.space_group_name_H-M   'P 1'
#
loop_
_entity.id
_entity.type
_entity.pdbx_description
1 polymer ?
#
loop_
_entity_poly.entity_id
_entity_poly.type
_entity_poly.pdbx_seq_one_letter_code
_entity_poly.pdbx_strand_id
1 'polypeptide(L)'
;MPSSTDFNLSPYYDDFSEANNFHRILFRPAFSVQARELTQSQTILQNQIERFGDHMFKQGAMVIPGQVSIDTNYTSIKLTSKTASTINSYNNAILTGVSSGVKAKVVGVSATDGTDPDTLFIKYEQNGTDNVSFEFTAGETLNSSLDGNTVVVASTHTGSAAGIKTGIYYINGFFC
;
A
#
# COMPACT_ATOMS: atom_id res chain seq x y z
N MET A 1 3.83 -15.26 0.84
CA MET A 1 4.04 -16.66 1.28
C MET A 1 4.50 -16.61 2.71
N PRO A 2 3.87 -17.32 3.66
CA PRO A 2 4.45 -17.41 5.00
C PRO A 2 5.83 -18.09 4.84
N SER A 3 6.89 -17.42 5.29
CA SER A 3 8.22 -18.02 5.33
C SER A 3 8.15 -19.22 6.27
N SER A 4 8.62 -20.39 5.83
CA SER A 4 8.75 -21.54 6.74
C SER A 4 9.69 -21.16 7.87
N THR A 5 9.27 -21.34 9.12
CA THR A 5 10.05 -21.04 10.33
C THR A 5 10.65 -22.30 10.97
N ASP A 6 10.31 -23.49 10.45
CA ASP A 6 10.92 -24.75 10.86
C ASP A 6 12.19 -25.00 10.04
N PHE A 7 13.34 -24.94 10.69
CA PHE A 7 14.66 -25.23 10.13
C PHE A 7 15.28 -26.51 10.71
N ASN A 8 14.52 -27.29 11.49
CA ASN A 8 14.97 -28.55 12.05
C ASN A 8 14.78 -29.72 11.07
N LEU A 9 15.35 -29.57 9.88
CA LEU A 9 15.28 -30.53 8.80
C LEU A 9 16.64 -30.71 8.14
N SER A 10 16.88 -31.87 7.55
CA SER A 10 18.11 -32.12 6.79
C SER A 10 18.22 -31.12 5.65
N PRO A 11 19.39 -30.49 5.43
CA PRO A 11 20.68 -30.69 6.09
C PRO A 11 20.98 -29.77 7.29
N TYR A 12 20.04 -28.94 7.72
CA TYR A 12 20.26 -27.82 8.66
C TYR A 12 20.19 -28.21 10.14
N TYR A 13 19.28 -29.12 10.52
CA TYR A 13 19.17 -29.67 11.88
C TYR A 13 19.21 -28.60 12.99
N ASP A 14 18.46 -27.50 12.82
CA ASP A 14 18.34 -26.48 13.85
C ASP A 14 17.43 -26.94 14.99
N ASP A 15 18.01 -27.67 15.93
CA ASP A 15 17.31 -28.14 17.12
C ASP A 15 17.50 -27.20 18.33
N PHE A 16 17.75 -25.91 18.07
CA PHE A 16 17.73 -24.92 19.12
C PHE A 16 16.40 -24.97 19.90
N SER A 17 16.49 -24.95 21.22
CA SER A 17 15.35 -24.88 22.11
C SER A 17 15.63 -23.89 23.23
N GLU A 18 14.71 -22.96 23.45
CA GLU A 18 14.82 -22.00 24.55
C GLU A 18 14.87 -22.70 25.92
N ALA A 19 14.30 -23.89 26.05
CA ALA A 19 14.32 -24.68 27.29
C ALA A 19 15.73 -25.08 27.73
N ASN A 20 16.69 -25.10 26.81
CA ASN A 20 18.09 -25.44 27.11
C ASN A 20 18.87 -24.30 27.78
N ASN A 21 18.29 -23.09 27.89
CA ASN A 21 18.78 -21.96 28.69
C ASN A 21 20.24 -21.53 28.43
N PHE A 22 20.77 -21.72 27.22
CA PHE A 22 22.06 -21.16 26.82
C PHE A 22 21.89 -19.95 25.91
N HIS A 23 22.73 -18.93 26.11
CA HIS A 23 22.65 -17.64 25.41
C HIS A 23 23.69 -17.48 24.30
N ARG A 24 24.64 -18.42 24.17
CA ARG A 24 25.68 -18.40 23.15
C ARG A 24 26.29 -19.78 22.98
N ILE A 25 26.86 -20.01 21.80
CA ILE A 25 27.70 -21.19 21.52
C ILE A 25 29.16 -20.75 21.56
N LEU A 26 30.00 -21.53 22.23
CA LEU A 26 31.43 -21.30 22.30
C LEU A 26 32.13 -22.24 21.33
N PHE A 27 32.77 -21.68 20.31
CA PHE A 27 33.54 -22.47 19.35
C PHE A 27 34.85 -22.94 19.99
N ARG A 28 35.15 -24.23 19.81
CA ARG A 28 36.42 -24.78 20.27
C ARG A 28 37.56 -24.32 19.35
N PRO A 29 38.62 -23.68 19.88
CA PRO A 29 39.77 -23.30 19.07
C PRO A 29 40.43 -24.51 18.40
N ALA A 30 40.93 -24.33 17.18
CA ALA A 30 41.62 -25.34 16.36
C ALA A 30 40.75 -26.51 15.84
N PHE A 31 39.41 -26.39 15.88
CA PHE A 31 38.49 -27.32 15.24
C PHE A 31 37.58 -26.56 14.26
N SER A 32 37.17 -27.23 13.18
CA SER A 32 36.20 -26.68 12.25
C SER A 32 34.83 -26.56 12.92
N VAL A 33 34.19 -25.42 12.77
CA VAL A 33 32.82 -25.17 13.27
C VAL A 33 31.84 -26.11 12.55
N GLN A 34 30.99 -26.75 13.32
CA GLN A 34 29.94 -27.61 12.77
C GLN A 34 28.80 -26.76 12.23
N ALA A 35 28.15 -27.18 11.13
CA ALA A 35 27.01 -26.46 10.56
C ALA A 35 25.92 -26.18 11.62
N ARG A 36 25.67 -27.16 12.49
CA ARG A 36 24.72 -27.05 13.61
C ARG A 36 25.08 -25.95 14.62
N GLU A 37 26.37 -25.81 14.96
CA GLU A 37 26.83 -24.74 15.87
C GLU A 37 26.61 -23.36 15.24
N LEU A 38 26.79 -23.25 13.93
CA LEU A 38 26.53 -22.01 13.20
C LEU A 38 25.04 -21.70 13.14
N THR A 39 24.19 -22.64 12.73
CA THR A 39 22.74 -22.44 12.60
C THR A 39 22.11 -22.09 13.95
N GLN A 40 22.43 -22.82 15.02
CA GLN A 40 21.94 -22.47 16.35
C GLN A 40 22.43 -21.10 16.82
N SER A 41 23.66 -20.69 16.48
CA SER A 41 24.16 -19.34 16.82
C SER A 41 23.39 -18.24 16.09
N GLN A 42 22.97 -18.49 14.85
CA GLN A 42 22.12 -17.58 14.08
C GLN A 42 20.73 -17.48 14.70
N THR A 43 20.14 -18.60 15.09
CA THR A 43 18.82 -18.65 15.76
C THR A 43 18.83 -17.93 17.10
N ILE A 44 19.87 -18.12 17.93
CA ILE A 44 20.01 -17.37 19.18
C ILE A 44 20.06 -15.86 18.92
N LEU A 45 20.88 -15.42 17.95
CA LEU A 45 20.99 -14.00 17.63
C LEU A 45 19.67 -13.44 17.09
N GLN A 46 19.01 -14.19 16.19
CA GLN A 46 17.71 -13.81 15.63
C GLN A 46 16.67 -13.63 16.73
N ASN A 47 16.60 -14.56 17.69
CA ASN A 47 15.69 -14.46 18.82
C ASN A 47 15.97 -13.23 19.71
N GLN A 48 17.23 -12.83 19.89
CA GLN A 48 17.56 -11.61 20.64
C GLN A 48 17.12 -10.35 19.89
N ILE A 49 17.34 -10.30 18.57
CA ILE A 49 16.93 -9.17 17.72
C ILE A 49 15.40 -9.08 17.67
N GLU A 50 14.71 -10.21 17.53
CA GLU A 50 13.25 -10.29 17.52
C GLU A 50 12.65 -9.78 18.83
N ARG A 51 13.10 -10.29 19.98
CA ARG A 51 12.63 -9.85 21.30
C ARG A 51 12.87 -8.36 21.54
N PHE A 52 14.01 -7.84 21.10
CA PHE A 52 14.29 -6.41 21.15
C PHE A 52 13.34 -5.63 20.23
N GLY A 53 13.13 -6.11 19.01
CA GLY A 53 12.19 -5.55 18.05
C GLY A 53 10.76 -5.49 18.59
N ASP A 54 10.25 -6.58 19.18
CA ASP A 54 8.90 -6.68 19.74
C ASP A 54 8.71 -5.77 20.95
N HIS A 55 9.79 -5.50 21.71
CA HIS A 55 9.75 -4.55 22.81
C HIS A 55 9.65 -3.09 22.33
N MET A 56 10.29 -2.77 21.21
CA MET A 56 10.41 -1.41 20.69
C MET A 56 9.32 -1.04 19.69
N PHE A 57 8.87 -2.01 18.89
CA PHE A 57 8.02 -1.81 17.72
C PHE A 57 6.81 -2.72 17.76
N LYS A 58 5.68 -2.21 17.28
CA LYS A 58 4.53 -3.04 16.93
C LYS A 58 4.73 -3.61 15.53
N GLN A 59 4.12 -4.75 15.27
CA GLN A 59 4.08 -5.34 13.93
C GLN A 59 3.50 -4.33 12.93
N GLY A 60 4.22 -4.08 11.83
CA GLY A 60 3.90 -3.07 10.82
C GLY A 60 4.42 -1.66 11.11
N ALA A 61 5.19 -1.46 12.19
CA ALA A 61 5.76 -0.16 12.51
C ALA A 61 6.86 0.25 11.51
N MET A 62 6.95 1.56 11.29
CA MET A 62 7.98 2.19 10.48
C MET A 62 9.23 2.42 11.34
N VAL A 63 10.40 1.96 10.90
CA VAL A 63 11.65 2.00 11.68
C VAL A 63 12.64 3.04 11.12
N ILE A 64 12.96 2.95 9.83
CA ILE A 64 13.83 3.88 9.08
C ILE A 64 12.99 4.49 7.96
N PRO A 65 13.06 5.80 7.68
CA PRO A 65 12.02 6.59 6.99
C PRO A 65 11.26 5.81 5.90
N GLY A 66 10.17 5.19 6.35
CA GLY A 66 9.10 4.62 5.56
C GLY A 66 7.83 5.39 5.86
N GLN A 67 6.85 5.32 4.97
CA GLN A 67 5.55 5.97 5.16
C GLN A 67 4.48 5.02 4.63
N VAL A 68 3.56 4.62 5.51
CA VAL A 68 2.31 3.97 5.13
C VAL A 68 1.22 5.02 5.21
N SER A 69 0.48 5.19 4.11
CA SER A 69 -0.70 6.04 4.06
C SER A 69 -1.87 5.21 3.57
N ILE A 70 -3.00 5.33 4.24
CA ILE A 70 -4.25 4.72 3.83
C ILE A 70 -5.27 5.84 3.67
N ASP A 71 -5.86 5.90 2.49
CA ASP A 71 -7.01 6.76 2.20
C ASP A 71 -8.23 5.87 1.99
N THR A 72 -9.13 5.86 2.98
CA THR A 72 -10.35 5.05 2.94
C THR A 72 -11.45 5.67 2.08
N ASN A 73 -11.28 6.94 1.68
CA ASN A 73 -12.28 7.71 0.93
C ASN A 73 -11.74 8.03 -0.47
N TYR A 74 -11.25 7.01 -1.17
CA TYR A 74 -10.67 7.17 -2.50
C TYR A 74 -11.76 6.99 -3.56
N THR A 75 -12.31 8.11 -4.04
CA THR A 75 -13.45 8.10 -4.96
C THR A 75 -12.99 7.99 -6.41
N SER A 76 -13.69 7.19 -7.20
CA SER A 76 -13.49 7.06 -8.64
C SER A 76 -14.78 7.27 -9.42
N ILE A 77 -14.63 7.82 -10.63
CA ILE A 77 -15.70 7.92 -11.61
C ILE A 77 -15.31 7.15 -12.86
N LYS A 78 -16.20 6.27 -13.31
CA LYS A 78 -16.11 5.62 -14.62
C LYS A 78 -16.74 6.55 -15.65
N LEU A 79 -16.14 6.67 -16.82
CA LEU A 79 -16.59 7.59 -17.86
C LEU A 79 -17.40 6.87 -18.94
N THR A 80 -18.51 7.49 -19.35
CA THR A 80 -19.28 7.08 -20.54
C THR A 80 -18.61 7.60 -21.81
N SER A 81 -18.11 8.85 -21.76
CA SER A 81 -17.43 9.50 -22.87
C SER A 81 -16.53 10.63 -22.37
N LYS A 82 -15.58 11.04 -23.23
CA LYS A 82 -14.62 12.13 -22.98
C LYS A 82 -14.33 12.87 -24.28
N THR A 83 -14.05 14.17 -24.23
CA THR A 83 -13.67 14.95 -25.42
C THR A 83 -12.18 14.90 -25.74
N ALA A 84 -11.32 14.89 -24.70
CA ALA A 84 -9.88 14.75 -24.89
C ALA A 84 -9.51 13.37 -25.46
N SER A 85 -8.55 13.35 -26.38
CA SER A 85 -8.06 12.11 -27.02
C SER A 85 -7.42 11.15 -26.01
N THR A 86 -6.72 11.68 -25.01
CA THR A 86 -6.04 10.89 -23.98
C THR A 86 -6.60 11.21 -22.60
N ILE A 87 -6.80 10.18 -21.76
CA ILE A 87 -7.30 10.38 -20.39
C ILE A 87 -6.33 11.19 -19.51
N ASN A 88 -5.03 11.13 -19.83
CA ASN A 88 -3.97 11.85 -19.12
C ASN A 88 -4.15 13.38 -19.16
N SER A 89 -4.89 13.92 -20.13
CA SER A 89 -5.20 15.35 -20.21
C SER A 89 -6.06 15.85 -19.03
N TYR A 90 -6.75 14.95 -18.32
CA TYR A 90 -7.53 15.29 -17.14
C TYR A 90 -6.73 15.19 -15.84
N ASN A 91 -5.48 14.72 -15.88
CA ASN A 91 -4.69 14.58 -14.65
C ASN A 91 -4.42 15.95 -14.03
N ASN A 92 -4.69 16.09 -12.72
CA ASN A 92 -4.68 17.36 -11.98
C ASN A 92 -5.74 18.40 -12.41
N ALA A 93 -6.69 18.06 -13.28
CA ALA A 93 -7.78 18.96 -13.62
C ALA A 93 -8.79 19.08 -12.47
N ILE A 94 -9.47 20.22 -12.38
CA ILE A 94 -10.66 20.38 -11.55
C ILE A 94 -11.86 20.16 -12.45
N LEU A 95 -12.66 19.16 -12.13
CA LEU A 95 -13.91 18.83 -12.80
C LEU A 95 -15.05 19.53 -12.07
N THR A 96 -15.90 20.23 -12.83
CA THR A 96 -17.11 20.88 -12.31
C THR A 96 -18.34 20.28 -12.95
N GLY A 97 -19.26 19.75 -12.14
CA GLY A 97 -20.54 19.23 -12.60
C GLY A 97 -21.43 20.34 -13.16
N VAL A 98 -21.95 20.14 -14.37
CA VAL A 98 -22.85 21.12 -15.01
C VAL A 98 -24.21 21.18 -14.34
N SER A 99 -24.71 20.04 -13.84
CA SER A 99 -26.04 19.93 -13.23
C SER A 99 -25.98 20.08 -11.71
N SER A 100 -25.02 19.42 -11.05
CA SER A 100 -24.84 19.42 -9.60
C SER A 100 -24.06 20.63 -9.10
N GLY A 101 -23.15 21.19 -9.92
CA GLY A 101 -22.23 22.24 -9.49
C GLY A 101 -21.10 21.74 -8.58
N VAL A 102 -21.01 20.43 -8.31
CA VAL A 102 -19.97 19.80 -7.49
C VAL A 102 -18.60 20.01 -8.15
N LYS A 103 -17.56 20.23 -7.35
CA LYS A 103 -16.18 20.32 -7.84
C LYS A 103 -15.31 19.23 -7.24
N ALA A 104 -14.53 18.58 -8.09
CA ALA A 104 -13.57 17.57 -7.67
C ALA A 104 -12.25 17.69 -8.43
N LYS A 105 -11.15 17.48 -7.74
CA LYS A 105 -9.81 17.44 -8.33
C LYS A 105 -9.43 16.02 -8.71
N VAL A 106 -8.91 15.84 -9.93
CA VAL A 106 -8.40 14.55 -10.40
C VAL A 106 -7.02 14.30 -9.80
N VAL A 107 -6.88 13.21 -9.06
CA VAL A 107 -5.62 12.76 -8.40
C VAL A 107 -4.92 11.63 -9.14
N GLY A 108 -5.64 10.96 -10.05
CA GLY A 108 -5.08 9.91 -10.88
C GLY A 108 -6.02 9.53 -12.02
N VAL A 109 -5.48 8.81 -12.99
CA VAL A 109 -6.21 8.38 -14.19
C VAL A 109 -5.86 6.94 -14.52
N SER A 110 -6.83 6.21 -15.06
CA SER A 110 -6.66 4.85 -15.58
C SER A 110 -7.37 4.77 -16.94
N ALA A 111 -6.58 4.52 -17.98
CA ALA A 111 -7.10 4.39 -19.33
C ALA A 111 -7.87 3.08 -19.49
N THR A 112 -8.88 3.08 -20.35
CA THR A 112 -9.61 1.86 -20.69
C THR A 112 -8.69 0.76 -21.23
N ASP A 113 -8.97 -0.48 -20.85
CA ASP A 113 -8.31 -1.69 -21.36
C ASP A 113 -9.20 -2.52 -22.30
N GLY A 114 -10.37 -1.98 -22.66
CA GLY A 114 -11.40 -2.63 -23.48
C GLY A 114 -12.45 -3.40 -22.68
N THR A 115 -12.19 -3.73 -21.41
CA THR A 115 -13.18 -4.33 -20.50
C THR A 115 -13.64 -3.35 -19.43
N ASP A 116 -12.70 -2.59 -18.87
CA ASP A 116 -12.98 -1.50 -17.96
C ASP A 116 -12.95 -0.16 -18.70
N PRO A 117 -13.98 0.70 -18.54
CA PRO A 117 -14.00 2.02 -19.15
C PRO A 117 -12.97 2.94 -18.49
N ASP A 118 -12.67 4.05 -19.17
CA ASP A 118 -11.80 5.11 -18.64
C ASP A 118 -12.25 5.53 -17.24
N THR A 119 -11.32 5.55 -16.30
CA THR A 119 -11.60 5.81 -14.89
C THR A 119 -10.74 6.98 -14.40
N LEU A 120 -11.39 7.96 -13.77
CA LEU A 120 -10.72 9.07 -13.09
C LEU A 120 -10.83 8.88 -11.58
N PHE A 121 -9.72 9.04 -10.88
CA PHE A 121 -9.69 9.09 -9.43
C PHE A 121 -9.78 10.54 -8.98
N ILE A 122 -10.73 10.85 -8.11
CA ILE A 122 -11.09 12.22 -7.76
C ILE A 122 -11.13 12.43 -6.25
N LYS A 123 -10.91 13.68 -5.84
CA LYS A 123 -11.21 14.16 -4.49
C LYS A 123 -12.17 15.35 -4.59
N TYR A 124 -13.32 15.25 -3.92
CA TYR A 124 -14.28 16.34 -3.86
C TYR A 124 -13.69 17.51 -3.05
N GLU A 125 -13.73 18.70 -3.65
CA GLU A 125 -13.26 19.95 -3.04
C GLU A 125 -14.42 20.85 -2.61
N GLN A 126 -15.54 20.81 -3.36
CA GLN A 126 -16.69 21.66 -3.10
C GLN A 126 -18.00 20.91 -3.40
N ASN A 127 -18.97 21.03 -2.49
CA ASN A 127 -20.32 20.51 -2.67
C ASN A 127 -21.06 21.29 -3.76
N GLY A 128 -22.15 20.69 -4.26
CA GLY A 128 -23.01 21.28 -5.26
C GLY A 128 -23.61 22.62 -4.82
N THR A 129 -23.90 23.47 -5.81
CA THR A 129 -24.58 24.76 -5.59
C THR A 129 -26.00 24.61 -5.05
N ASP A 130 -26.54 23.40 -5.09
CA ASP A 130 -27.85 23.01 -4.56
C ASP A 130 -27.85 22.71 -3.05
N ASN A 131 -26.67 22.66 -2.40
CA ASN A 131 -26.48 22.25 -1.00
C ASN A 131 -27.03 20.84 -0.66
N VAL A 132 -27.29 20.01 -1.67
CA VAL A 132 -27.85 18.65 -1.50
C VAL A 132 -26.97 17.62 -2.20
N SER A 133 -26.32 17.96 -3.31
CA SER A 133 -25.44 17.07 -4.05
C SER A 133 -24.03 17.12 -3.48
N PHE A 134 -23.60 15.99 -2.90
CA PHE A 134 -22.26 15.79 -2.36
C PHE A 134 -21.35 15.00 -3.32
N GLU A 135 -21.93 14.39 -4.36
CA GLU A 135 -21.23 13.54 -5.32
C GLU A 135 -21.69 13.83 -6.75
N PHE A 136 -20.90 13.37 -7.73
CA PHE A 136 -21.28 13.46 -9.13
C PHE A 136 -22.39 12.45 -9.45
N THR A 137 -23.34 12.89 -10.27
CA THR A 137 -24.46 12.05 -10.68
C THR A 137 -24.16 11.31 -11.99
N ALA A 138 -24.68 10.08 -12.12
CA ALA A 138 -24.55 9.32 -13.35
C ALA A 138 -25.28 10.01 -14.51
N GLY A 139 -24.63 10.09 -15.67
CA GLY A 139 -25.10 10.78 -16.86
C GLY A 139 -24.79 12.28 -16.91
N GLU A 140 -24.22 12.85 -15.84
CA GLU A 140 -23.87 14.27 -15.80
C GLU A 140 -22.59 14.56 -16.61
N THR A 141 -22.58 15.71 -17.29
CA THR A 141 -21.40 16.26 -17.94
C THR A 141 -20.58 17.09 -16.96
N LEU A 142 -19.27 16.82 -16.91
CA LEU A 142 -18.31 17.57 -16.10
C LEU A 142 -17.40 18.41 -17.01
N ASN A 143 -17.21 19.67 -16.66
CA ASN A 143 -16.29 20.58 -17.33
C ASN A 143 -14.91 20.53 -16.67
N SER A 144 -13.86 20.30 -17.46
CA SER A 144 -12.47 20.37 -17.02
C SER A 144 -11.97 21.81 -16.99
N SER A 145 -11.27 22.18 -15.91
CA SER A 145 -10.55 23.45 -15.80
C SER A 145 -9.34 23.56 -16.72
N LEU A 146 -8.77 22.42 -17.12
CA LEU A 146 -7.66 22.33 -18.06
C LEU A 146 -8.25 22.03 -19.44
N ASP A 147 -8.09 22.96 -20.36
CA ASP A 147 -8.40 22.82 -21.80
C ASP A 147 -9.88 22.83 -22.22
N GLY A 148 -10.82 23.14 -21.31
CA GLY A 148 -12.26 23.23 -21.64
C GLY A 148 -12.87 21.92 -22.12
N ASN A 149 -12.16 20.80 -21.94
CA ASN A 149 -12.61 19.46 -22.26
C ASN A 149 -13.75 19.03 -21.32
N THR A 150 -14.61 18.13 -21.80
CA THR A 150 -15.72 17.60 -21.02
C THR A 150 -15.68 16.08 -20.94
N VAL A 151 -16.23 15.57 -19.85
CA VAL A 151 -16.41 14.13 -19.62
C VAL A 151 -17.84 13.86 -19.16
N VAL A 152 -18.37 12.68 -19.47
CA VAL A 152 -19.69 12.26 -19.00
C VAL A 152 -19.52 11.11 -18.02
N VAL A 153 -20.12 11.26 -16.83
CA VAL A 153 -20.04 10.27 -15.76
C VAL A 153 -20.93 9.07 -16.09
N ALA A 154 -20.40 7.85 -15.99
CA ALA A 154 -21.19 6.62 -16.07
C ALA A 154 -21.65 6.17 -14.68
N SER A 155 -20.73 6.13 -13.73
CA SER A 155 -20.96 5.69 -12.35
C SER A 155 -19.87 6.20 -11.42
N THR A 156 -20.22 6.37 -10.16
CA THR A 156 -19.33 6.83 -9.07
C THR A 156 -19.14 5.68 -8.09
N HIS A 157 -17.93 5.49 -7.59
CA HIS A 157 -17.58 4.43 -6.64
C HIS A 157 -16.65 4.98 -5.56
N THR A 158 -16.81 4.49 -4.34
CA THR A 158 -15.89 4.77 -3.24
C THR A 158 -15.05 3.53 -2.97
N GLY A 159 -13.73 3.68 -3.06
CA GLY A 159 -12.77 2.65 -2.73
C GLY A 159 -11.80 3.11 -1.65
N SER A 160 -10.76 2.31 -1.44
CA SER A 160 -9.65 2.68 -0.56
C SER A 160 -8.34 2.51 -1.31
N ALA A 161 -7.40 3.42 -1.06
CA ALA A 161 -6.06 3.36 -1.60
C ALA A 161 -5.06 3.27 -0.44
N ALA A 162 -4.10 2.36 -0.56
CA ALA A 162 -2.97 2.25 0.36
C ALA A 162 -1.68 2.53 -0.42
N GLY A 163 -0.82 3.37 0.15
CA GLY A 163 0.50 3.69 -0.38
C GLY A 163 1.57 3.34 0.64
N ILE A 164 2.64 2.70 0.19
CA ILE A 164 3.80 2.36 1.00
C ILE A 164 5.02 2.99 0.34
N LYS A 165 5.77 3.80 1.08
CA LYS A 165 7.05 4.36 0.64
C LYS A 165 8.19 3.42 1.00
N THR A 166 9.24 3.40 0.18
CA THR A 166 10.49 2.69 0.50
C THR A 166 11.01 3.12 1.87
N GLY A 167 11.34 2.14 2.71
CA GLY A 167 11.82 2.32 4.07
C GLY A 167 11.96 0.94 4.71
N ILE A 168 12.37 0.92 5.99
CA ILE A 168 12.44 -0.33 6.77
C ILE A 168 11.22 -0.44 7.68
N TYR A 169 10.55 -1.58 7.60
CA TYR A 169 9.38 -1.93 8.37
C TYR A 169 9.68 -3.10 9.30
N TYR A 170 9.11 -3.07 10.50
CA TYR A 170 9.19 -4.21 11.42
C TYR A 170 8.01 -5.15 11.15
N ILE A 171 8.29 -6.34 10.63
CA ILE A 171 7.27 -7.33 10.22
C ILE A 171 7.71 -8.72 10.65
N ASN A 172 6.87 -9.38 11.45
CA ASN A 172 7.03 -10.75 11.94
C ASN A 172 8.41 -11.04 12.55
N GLY A 173 8.93 -10.11 13.36
CA GLY A 173 10.24 -10.29 14.00
C GLY A 173 11.44 -9.83 13.17
N PHE A 174 11.20 -9.40 11.92
CA PHE A 174 12.24 -8.98 10.99
C PHE A 174 12.14 -7.49 10.67
N PHE A 175 13.29 -6.92 10.31
CA PHE A 175 13.41 -5.57 9.76
C PHE A 175 13.57 -5.69 8.24
N CYS A 176 12.55 -5.30 7.50
CA CYS A 176 12.43 -5.51 6.05
C CYS A 176 12.37 -4.19 5.28
#